data_AF-A0A2V7FYC5-F1
#
_entry.id   AF-A0A2V7FYC5-F1
#
_cell.length_a   1.000
_cell.length_b   1.000
_cell.length_c   1.000
_cell.angle_alpha   90.00
_cell.angle_beta   90.00
_cell.angle_gamma   90.00
#
_symmetry.space_group_name_H-M   'P 1'
#
loop_
_entity.id
_entity.type
_entity.pdbx_description
1 polymer ?
#
loop_
_entity_poly.entity_id
_entity_poly.type
_entity_poly.pdbx_seq_one_letter_code
_entity_poly.pdbx_strand_id
1 'polypeptide(L)'
;RLLFQADAGLPVEARLAGRVGPVELLKVGHHGSRSATSDAWLDELAPHEAVISVGRHNRYGHPTPDVLARLATHAVTVLRTDERGTITFSTDGHGARLRSHHD
;
A
#
# COMPACT_ATOMS: atom_id res chain seq x y z
N ARG A 1 -9.55 2.67 9.39
CA ARG A 1 -10.08 2.17 8.09
C ARG A 1 -8.95 1.53 7.30
N LEU A 2 -9.21 0.41 6.62
CA LEU A 2 -8.24 -0.28 5.76
C LEU A 2 -8.69 -0.16 4.31
N LEU A 3 -7.77 0.11 3.37
CA LEU A 3 -8.08 0.14 1.94
C LEU A 3 -7.29 -0.93 1.18
N PHE A 4 -8.02 -1.79 0.47
CA PHE A 4 -7.45 -2.84 -0.38
C PHE A 4 -7.64 -2.52 -1.85
N GLN A 5 -6.56 -2.09 -2.52
CA GLN A 5 -6.65 -1.63 -3.90
C GLN A 5 -6.56 -2.72 -4.96
N ALA A 6 -6.29 -3.98 -4.59
CA ALA A 6 -6.02 -5.06 -5.55
C ALA A 6 -5.00 -4.58 -6.62
N ASP A 7 -5.39 -4.59 -7.90
CA ASP A 7 -4.57 -4.14 -9.03
C ASP A 7 -5.00 -2.78 -9.60
N ALA A 8 -5.79 -2.02 -8.83
CA ALA A 8 -6.13 -0.65 -9.17
C ALA A 8 -4.86 0.19 -9.34
N GLY A 9 -4.89 1.05 -10.36
CA GLY A 9 -3.84 2.00 -10.67
C GLY A 9 -4.39 3.40 -10.86
N LEU A 10 -3.57 4.30 -11.39
CA LEU A 10 -3.84 5.74 -11.51
C LEU A 10 -5.25 6.09 -12.03
N PRO A 11 -5.82 5.42 -13.07
CA PRO A 11 -7.16 5.77 -13.54
C PRO A 11 -8.27 5.49 -12.53
N VAL A 12 -8.11 4.44 -11.72
CA VAL A 12 -9.08 4.07 -10.67
C VAL A 12 -8.95 5.02 -9.48
N GLU A 13 -7.72 5.34 -9.08
CA GLU A 13 -7.43 6.33 -8.03
C GLU A 13 -8.06 7.69 -8.38
N ALA A 14 -7.83 8.19 -9.59
CA ALA A 14 -8.40 9.46 -10.06
C ALA A 14 -9.93 9.47 -10.05
N ARG A 15 -10.58 8.33 -10.37
CA ARG A 15 -12.04 8.20 -10.34
C ARG A 15 -12.60 8.15 -8.91
N LEU A 16 -11.80 7.72 -7.95
CA LEU A 16 -12.18 7.64 -6.54
C LEU A 16 -11.74 8.86 -5.73
N ALA A 17 -10.95 9.76 -6.33
CA ALA A 17 -10.47 10.98 -5.71
C ALA A 17 -11.62 11.79 -5.07
N GLY A 18 -11.40 12.23 -3.84
CA GLY A 18 -12.35 12.98 -3.01
C GLY A 18 -13.49 12.13 -2.42
N ARG A 19 -13.46 10.80 -2.56
CA ARG A 19 -14.54 9.91 -2.09
C ARG A 19 -14.12 8.94 -1.00
N VAL A 20 -12.82 8.70 -0.82
CA VAL A 20 -12.33 7.69 0.12
C VAL A 20 -11.89 8.35 1.41
N GLY A 21 -11.05 9.40 1.32
CA GLY A 21 -10.48 10.10 2.46
C GLY A 21 -9.53 9.24 3.30
N PRO A 22 -9.16 9.69 4.51
CA PRO A 22 -8.08 9.09 5.28
C PRO A 22 -8.30 7.61 5.64
N VAL A 23 -7.21 6.86 5.63
CA VAL A 23 -7.14 5.44 5.99
C VAL A 23 -5.95 5.19 6.91
N GLU A 24 -6.07 4.20 7.80
CA GLU A 24 -4.98 3.82 8.70
C GLU A 24 -3.93 3.02 7.94
N LEU A 25 -4.39 2.16 7.02
CA LEU A 25 -3.55 1.27 6.27
C LEU A 25 -3.99 1.16 4.81
N LEU A 26 -2.99 1.18 3.95
CA LEU A 26 -3.12 0.99 2.53
C LEU A 26 -2.48 -0.34 2.07
N LYS A 27 -3.25 -1.25 1.48
CA LYS A 27 -2.66 -2.26 0.59
C LYS A 27 -2.45 -1.62 -0.78
N VAL A 28 -1.19 -1.47 -1.15
CA VAL A 28 -0.73 -0.81 -2.37
C VAL A 28 -1.30 -1.49 -3.61
N GLY A 29 -1.78 -0.66 -4.54
CA GLY A 29 -2.34 -1.11 -5.82
C GLY A 29 -1.27 -1.72 -6.72
N HIS A 30 -1.67 -2.71 -7.51
CA HIS A 30 -0.86 -3.28 -8.60
C HIS A 30 0.56 -3.65 -8.17
N HIS A 31 0.70 -4.25 -6.99
CA HIS A 31 1.98 -4.70 -6.44
C HIS A 31 3.07 -3.61 -6.31
N GLY A 32 2.70 -2.32 -6.38
CA GLY A 32 3.65 -1.21 -6.41
C GLY A 32 4.26 -0.95 -7.78
N SER A 33 3.52 -1.18 -8.87
CA SER A 33 3.89 -0.71 -10.20
C SER A 33 3.87 0.81 -10.30
N ARG A 34 4.70 1.36 -11.20
CA ARG A 34 4.76 2.81 -11.50
C ARG A 34 3.40 3.43 -11.82
N SER A 35 2.46 2.62 -12.33
CA SER A 35 1.10 3.01 -12.69
C SER A 35 0.09 2.91 -11.55
N ALA A 36 0.54 2.92 -10.30
CA ALA A 36 -0.32 2.95 -9.12
C ALA A 36 0.29 3.83 -8.02
N THR A 37 -0.53 4.14 -7.02
CA THR A 37 -0.21 4.89 -5.82
C THR A 37 0.39 6.25 -6.15
N SER A 38 -0.42 7.12 -6.76
CA SER A 38 -0.05 8.53 -7.04
C SER A 38 0.13 9.36 -5.77
N ASP A 39 0.87 10.46 -5.88
CA ASP A 39 1.01 11.45 -4.78
C ASP A 39 -0.34 12.00 -4.33
N ALA A 40 -1.20 12.44 -5.27
CA ALA A 40 -2.53 12.95 -4.95
C ALA A 40 -3.39 11.92 -4.20
N TRP A 41 -3.19 10.62 -4.47
CA TRP A 41 -3.87 9.57 -3.77
C TRP A 41 -3.31 9.34 -2.37
N LEU A 42 -1.99 9.42 -2.19
CA LEU A 42 -1.36 9.37 -0.88
C LEU A 42 -1.73 10.60 -0.02
N ASP A 43 -1.84 11.79 -0.62
CA ASP A 43 -2.31 13.01 0.05
C ASP A 43 -3.73 12.85 0.60
N GLU A 44 -4.65 12.28 -0.19
CA GLU A 44 -6.04 12.03 0.25
C GLU A 44 -6.11 10.97 1.35
N LEU A 45 -5.36 9.88 1.19
CA LEU A 45 -5.45 8.72 2.07
C LEU A 45 -4.66 8.90 3.38
N ALA A 46 -3.57 9.67 3.36
CA ALA A 46 -2.64 9.89 4.47
C ALA A 46 -2.36 8.64 5.34
N PRO A 47 -2.00 7.49 4.75
CA PRO A 47 -1.82 6.25 5.52
C PRO A 47 -0.57 6.29 6.38
N HIS A 48 -0.63 5.71 7.59
CA HIS A 48 0.56 5.49 8.40
C HIS A 48 1.41 4.33 7.87
N GLU A 49 0.73 3.27 7.38
CA GLU A 49 1.36 2.04 6.92
C GLU A 49 0.85 1.65 5.52
N ALA A 50 1.76 1.15 4.70
CA ALA A 50 1.47 0.61 3.38
C ALA A 50 2.04 -0.79 3.20
N VAL A 51 1.21 -1.70 2.69
CA VAL A 51 1.56 -3.09 2.43
C VAL A 51 1.71 -3.30 0.94
N ILE A 52 2.88 -3.78 0.53
CA ILE A 52 3.17 -4.15 -0.85
C ILE A 52 3.27 -5.68 -0.92
N SER A 53 2.24 -6.27 -1.52
CA SER A 53 2.22 -7.72 -1.78
C SER A 53 3.06 -8.02 -3.02
N VAL A 54 4.27 -8.56 -2.85
CA VAL A 54 5.19 -8.99 -3.92
C VAL A 54 5.91 -10.28 -3.53
N GLY A 55 6.36 -11.04 -4.54
CA GLY A 55 7.10 -12.30 -4.33
C GLY A 55 8.62 -12.10 -4.21
N ARG A 56 9.31 -12.96 -3.46
CA ARG A 56 10.77 -12.92 -3.23
C ARG A 56 11.63 -12.98 -4.48
N HIS A 57 11.13 -13.60 -5.54
CA HIS A 57 11.80 -13.70 -6.85
C HIS A 57 11.04 -12.94 -7.94
N ASN A 58 10.44 -11.80 -7.57
CA ASN A 58 9.63 -11.00 -8.49
C ASN A 58 10.45 -10.53 -9.69
N ARG A 59 10.10 -11.03 -10.89
CA ARG A 59 10.72 -10.64 -12.16
C ARG A 59 10.07 -9.43 -12.84
N TYR A 60 8.95 -8.94 -12.31
CA TYR A 60 8.23 -7.79 -12.85
C TYR A 60 8.90 -6.44 -12.50
N GLY A 61 9.89 -6.44 -11.60
CA GLY A 61 10.55 -5.22 -11.14
C GLY A 61 9.68 -4.38 -10.20
N HIS A 62 8.78 -5.03 -9.44
CA HIS A 62 7.93 -4.37 -8.45
C HIS A 62 8.35 -4.72 -7.01
N PRO A 63 8.14 -3.81 -6.04
CA PRO A 63 7.69 -2.43 -6.23
C PRO A 63 8.72 -1.58 -6.99
N THR A 64 8.27 -0.63 -7.80
CA THR A 64 9.17 0.24 -8.55
C THR A 64 9.79 1.30 -7.63
N PRO A 65 11.01 1.79 -7.94
CA PRO A 65 11.64 2.87 -7.18
C PRO A 65 10.75 4.11 -7.04
N ASP A 66 10.00 4.46 -8.09
CA ASP A 66 9.09 5.62 -8.08
C ASP A 66 7.99 5.49 -7.02
N VAL A 67 7.40 4.30 -6.86
CA VAL A 67 6.35 4.07 -5.84
C VAL A 67 6.95 4.11 -4.45
N LEU A 68 8.13 3.50 -4.25
CA LEU A 68 8.83 3.56 -2.97
C LEU A 68 9.20 5.00 -2.60
N ALA A 69 9.63 5.81 -3.57
CA ALA A 69 9.96 7.22 -3.37
C ALA A 69 8.73 8.07 -3.01
N ARG A 70 7.58 7.82 -3.65
CA ARG A 70 6.31 8.47 -3.26
C ARG A 70 5.92 8.10 -1.83
N LEU A 71 5.91 6.82 -1.49
CA LEU A 71 5.59 6.37 -0.13
C LEU A 71 6.54 6.98 0.92
N ALA A 72 7.84 7.05 0.61
CA ALA A 72 8.83 7.67 1.49
C ALA A 72 8.63 9.18 1.67
N THR A 73 8.35 9.91 0.58
CA THR A 73 8.06 11.35 0.61
C THR A 73 6.85 11.67 1.50
N HIS A 74 5.86 10.77 1.53
CA HIS A 74 4.65 10.89 2.35
C HIS A 74 4.82 10.28 3.76
N ALA A 75 6.05 9.95 4.17
CA ALA A 75 6.38 9.35 5.46
C ALA A 75 5.61 8.06 5.79
N VAL A 76 5.24 7.29 4.77
CA VAL A 76 4.48 6.04 4.93
C VAL A 76 5.43 4.89 5.25
N THR A 77 5.14 4.14 6.31
CA THR A 77 5.91 2.94 6.65
C THR A 77 5.58 1.81 5.68
N VAL A 78 6.58 1.34 4.93
CA VAL A 78 6.41 0.29 3.92
C VAL A 78 6.68 -1.09 4.50
N LEU A 79 5.75 -2.02 4.25
CA LEU A 79 5.83 -3.42 4.64
C LEU A 79 5.67 -4.30 3.41
N ARG A 80 6.66 -5.15 3.12
CA ARG A 80 6.65 -5.99 1.92
C ARG A 80 6.63 -7.47 2.26
N THR A 81 5.82 -8.24 1.52
CA THR A 81 5.68 -9.68 1.75
C THR A 81 6.90 -10.49 1.31
N ASP A 82 7.70 -9.98 0.37
CA ASP A 82 8.95 -10.64 -0.04
C ASP A 82 10.05 -10.56 1.03
N GLU A 83 10.04 -9.49 1.82
CA GLU A 83 10.96 -9.27 2.94
C GLU A 83 10.48 -9.86 4.26
N ARG A 84 9.16 -9.90 4.49
CA ARG A 84 8.57 -10.24 5.80
C ARG A 84 7.71 -11.49 5.81
N GLY A 85 7.54 -12.15 4.67
CA GLY A 85 6.64 -13.29 4.53
C GLY A 85 5.18 -12.87 4.63
N THR A 86 4.41 -13.59 5.45
CA THR A 86 2.99 -13.32 5.66
C THR A 86 2.82 -12.11 6.58
N ILE A 87 2.08 -11.10 6.11
CA ILE A 87 1.73 -9.93 6.91
C ILE A 87 0.25 -10.02 7.28
N THR A 88 -0.05 -10.02 8.58
CA THR A 88 -1.40 -10.11 9.13
C THR A 88 -1.79 -8.79 9.78
N PHE A 89 -2.92 -8.25 9.35
CA PHE A 89 -3.58 -7.13 10.01
C PHE A 89 -4.89 -7.61 10.63
N SER A 90 -5.09 -7.29 11.89
CA SER A 90 -6.30 -7.63 12.62
C SER A 90 -6.91 -6.36 13.19
N THR A 91 -8.19 -6.14 12.97
CA THR A 91 -8.93 -5.02 13.55
C THR A 91 -10.21 -5.51 14.18
N ASP A 92 -10.60 -4.88 15.29
CA ASP A 92 -11.88 -5.04 15.98
C ASP A 92 -12.87 -3.92 15.62
N GLY A 93 -12.50 -3.03 14.68
CA GLY A 93 -13.27 -1.85 14.31
C GLY A 93 -13.01 -0.63 15.21
N HIS A 94 -12.14 -0.73 16.22
CA HIS A 94 -11.73 0.39 17.08
C HIS A 94 -10.21 0.66 17.01
N GLY A 95 -9.42 -0.32 16.56
CA GLY A 95 -8.04 -0.14 16.18
C GLY A 95 -7.51 -1.29 15.32
N ALA A 96 -6.32 -1.12 14.74
CA ALA A 96 -5.63 -2.16 13.99
C ALA A 96 -4.39 -2.66 14.75
N ARG A 97 -4.15 -3.98 14.69
CA ARG A 97 -2.94 -4.66 15.16
C ARG A 97 -2.22 -5.27 13.98
N LEU A 98 -0.94 -4.97 13.85
CA LEU A 98 -0.04 -5.50 12.82
C LEU A 98 0.83 -6.63 13.38
N ARG A 99 0.93 -7.73 12.62
CA ARG A 99 1.88 -8.83 12.87
C ARG A 99 2.50 -9.28 11.55
N SER A 100 3.76 -9.69 11.55
CA SER A 100 4.41 -10.33 10.41
C SER A 100 5.03 -11.66 10.81
N HIS A 101 4.88 -12.67 9.96
CA HIS A 101 5.49 -13.99 10.12
C HIS A 101 6.39 -14.29 8.92
N HIS A 102 7.66 -14.51 9.20
CA HIS A 102 8.63 -14.93 8.21
C HIS A 102 8.76 -16.45 8.30
N ASP A 103 8.43 -17.16 7.22
CA ASP A 103 8.72 -18.59 7.08
C ASP A 103 10.18 -18.81 6.67
#